data_AF-A0A2V6E5Z8-F1
#
_entry.id   AF-A0A2V6E5Z8-F1
#
_cell.length_a   1.000
_cell.length_b   1.000
_cell.length_c   1.000
_cell.angle_alpha   90.00
_cell.angle_beta   90.00
_cell.angle_gamma   90.00
#
_symmetry.space_group_name_H-M   'P 1'
#
loop_
_entity.id
_entity.type
_entity.pdbx_description
1 polymer ?
#
loop_
_entity_poly.entity_id
_entity_poly.type
_entity_poly.pdbx_seq_one_letter_code
_entity_poly.pdbx_strand_id
1 'polypeptide(L)'
;MLKFKINEDGSLSNRSNFALLNLLTKNKVESWWLGPDSMKVDSKGNIYVAQWFGGKILKISPEGKLLHVFEIAAGDGTTNVAFGEGENELYVTVVKDPKDSQAKGSIVKIANVK
;
A
#
# COMPACT_ATOMS: atom_id res chain seq x y z
N MET A 1 0.51 2.93 9.97
CA MET A 1 1.40 1.75 10.06
C MET A 1 2.29 1.86 11.28
N LEU A 2 2.51 0.76 11.97
CA LEU A 2 3.26 0.72 13.23
C LEU A 2 4.61 0.04 13.04
N LYS A 3 5.59 0.47 13.82
CA LYS A 3 6.91 -0.15 13.95
C LYS A 3 7.09 -0.63 15.39
N PHE A 4 7.71 -1.79 15.53
CA PHE A 4 8.07 -2.39 16.81
C PHE A 4 9.53 -2.83 16.77
N LYS A 5 10.20 -2.81 17.91
CA LYS A 5 11.42 -3.58 18.13
C LYS A 5 11.01 -5.03 18.41
N ILE A 6 11.70 -5.99 17.78
CA ILE A 6 11.58 -7.41 18.11
C ILE A 6 12.73 -7.72 19.08
N ASN A 7 12.39 -8.25 20.25
CA ASN A 7 13.36 -8.65 21.28
C ASN A 7 13.90 -10.07 20.98
N GLU A 8 14.97 -10.48 21.68
CA GLU A 8 15.60 -11.80 21.48
C GLU A 8 14.64 -12.97 21.78
N ASP A 9 13.67 -12.78 22.68
CA ASP A 9 12.62 -13.74 23.02
C ASP A 9 11.42 -13.72 22.05
N GLY A 10 11.48 -12.90 20.99
CA GLY A 10 10.41 -12.71 20.03
C GLY A 10 9.29 -11.75 20.48
N SER A 11 9.34 -11.22 21.70
CA SER A 11 8.37 -10.22 22.17
C SER A 11 8.55 -8.88 21.44
N LEU A 12 7.46 -8.11 21.33
CA LEU A 12 7.46 -6.79 20.70
C LEU A 12 7.58 -5.67 21.74
N SER A 13 8.45 -4.70 21.49
CA SER A 13 8.63 -3.51 22.33
C SER A 13 8.74 -2.23 21.48
N ASN A 14 8.83 -1.07 22.13
CA ASN A 14 9.07 0.24 21.49
C ASN A 14 8.13 0.54 20.31
N ARG A 15 6.82 0.35 20.53
CA ARG A 15 5.78 0.70 19.56
C ARG A 15 5.92 2.17 19.15
N SER A 16 6.01 2.40 17.85
CA SER A 16 6.05 3.75 17.27
C SER A 16 5.28 3.79 15.96
N ASN A 17 4.94 4.99 15.49
CA ASN A 17 4.40 5.15 14.15
C ASN A 17 5.53 4.96 13.13
N PHE A 18 5.34 4.01 12.22
CA PHE A 18 6.21 3.86 11.07
C PHE A 18 5.90 4.91 10.00
N ALA A 19 4.63 4.97 9.61
CA ALA A 19 4.12 5.89 8.61
C ALA A 19 2.64 6.15 8.84
N LEU A 20 2.22 7.40 8.64
CA LEU A 20 0.83 7.83 8.61
C LEU A 20 0.52 8.21 7.16
N LEU A 21 -0.26 7.38 6.45
CA LEU A 21 -0.42 7.52 5.00
C LEU A 21 -1.02 8.87 4.59
N ASN A 22 -1.93 9.41 5.41
CA ASN A 22 -2.55 10.73 5.22
C ASN A 22 -1.55 11.90 5.35
N LEU A 23 -0.37 11.69 5.95
CA LEU A 23 0.71 12.68 5.99
C LEU A 23 1.70 12.52 4.83
N LEU A 24 1.68 11.37 4.15
CA LEU A 24 2.57 11.07 3.03
C LEU A 24 1.98 11.52 1.69
N THR A 25 0.67 11.40 1.52
CA THR A 25 -0.03 11.73 0.27
C THR A 25 -1.41 12.31 0.56
N LYS A 26 -1.93 13.14 -0.35
CA LYS A 26 -3.28 13.70 -0.21
C LYS A 26 -4.32 12.58 -0.20
N ASN A 27 -5.30 12.69 0.68
CA ASN A 27 -6.45 11.80 0.67
C ASN A 27 -7.27 12.04 -0.60
N LYS A 28 -7.66 10.97 -1.29
CA LYS A 28 -8.56 11.05 -2.45
C LYS A 28 -10.00 11.37 -2.04
N VAL A 29 -10.40 10.81 -0.89
CA VAL A 29 -11.73 10.99 -0.29
C VAL A 29 -11.59 11.17 1.22
N GLU A 30 -12.53 11.88 1.84
CA GLU A 30 -12.66 11.89 3.29
C GLU A 30 -13.52 10.70 3.72
N SER A 31 -12.87 9.64 4.21
CA SER A 31 -13.53 8.41 4.65
C SER A 31 -12.77 7.79 5.81
N TRP A 32 -13.50 7.31 6.82
CA TRP A 32 -12.95 6.50 7.91
C TRP A 32 -12.38 5.16 7.44
N TRP A 33 -12.79 4.71 6.25
CA TRP A 33 -12.30 3.50 5.60
C TRP A 33 -11.06 3.74 4.71
N LEU A 34 -10.62 4.99 4.55
CA LEU A 34 -9.39 5.29 3.82
C LEU A 34 -8.18 4.85 4.63
N GLY A 35 -7.47 3.84 4.15
CA GLY A 35 -6.39 3.26 4.93
C GLY A 35 -5.56 2.24 4.16
N PRO A 36 -4.45 1.79 4.76
CA PRO A 36 -3.68 0.67 4.22
C PRO A 36 -4.55 -0.58 4.19
N ASP A 37 -4.49 -1.32 3.08
CA ASP A 37 -4.99 -2.69 2.97
C ASP A 37 -3.78 -3.64 3.02
N SER A 38 -3.31 -4.15 1.87
CA SER A 38 -2.10 -4.97 1.83
C SER A 38 -0.79 -4.19 1.90
N MET A 39 0.29 -4.93 2.20
CA MET A 39 1.67 -4.49 2.02
C MET A 39 2.53 -5.57 1.34
N LYS A 40 3.60 -5.15 0.66
CA LYS A 40 4.73 -6.00 0.18
C LYS A 40 6.06 -5.26 0.35
N VAL A 41 7.15 -6.01 0.45
CA VAL A 41 8.50 -5.46 0.64
C VAL A 41 9.37 -5.88 -0.54
N ASP A 42 10.00 -4.93 -1.21
CA ASP A 42 10.95 -5.22 -2.30
C ASP A 42 12.33 -5.66 -1.76
N SER A 43 13.19 -6.13 -2.67
CA SER A 43 14.56 -6.58 -2.37
C SER A 43 15.45 -5.53 -1.70
N LYS A 44 15.08 -4.24 -1.74
CA LYS A 44 15.80 -3.14 -1.08
C LYS A 44 15.17 -2.74 0.27
N GLY A 45 14.11 -3.43 0.69
CA GLY A 45 13.38 -3.14 1.92
C GLY A 45 12.32 -2.05 1.79
N ASN A 46 12.02 -1.54 0.59
CA ASN A 46 10.95 -0.57 0.42
C ASN A 46 9.60 -1.27 0.53
N ILE A 47 8.65 -0.60 1.17
CA ILE A 47 7.32 -1.12 1.45
C ILE A 47 6.33 -0.53 0.46
N TYR A 48 5.63 -1.39 -0.27
CA TYR A 48 4.54 -1.04 -1.18
C TYR A 48 3.23 -1.29 -0.46
N VAL A 49 2.40 -0.26 -0.35
CA VAL A 49 1.17 -0.29 0.44
C VAL A 49 -0.01 -0.01 -0.47
N ALA A 50 -0.95 -0.95 -0.56
CA ALA A 50 -2.24 -0.69 -1.19
C ALA A 50 -3.10 0.20 -0.28
N GLN A 51 -3.76 1.20 -0.86
CA GLN A 51 -4.65 2.07 -0.10
C GLN A 51 -6.12 1.87 -0.52
N TRP A 52 -6.89 1.21 0.34
CA TRP A 52 -8.34 1.08 0.19
C TRP A 52 -8.99 2.47 0.27
N PHE A 53 -9.98 2.74 -0.59
CA PHE A 53 -10.53 4.08 -0.90
C PHE A 53 -9.52 5.12 -1.47
N GLY A 54 -8.25 4.75 -1.64
CA GLY A 54 -7.20 5.64 -2.12
C GLY A 54 -6.97 5.55 -3.62
N GLY A 55 -7.32 4.42 -4.25
CA GLY A 55 -7.04 4.17 -5.66
C GLY A 55 -5.56 4.22 -6.01
N LYS A 56 -4.68 3.81 -5.09
CA LYS A 56 -3.22 3.94 -5.25
C LYS A 56 -2.41 2.89 -4.49
N ILE A 57 -1.19 2.69 -4.97
CA ILE A 57 -0.09 2.04 -4.24
C ILE A 57 0.93 3.10 -3.82
N LEU A 58 1.40 3.04 -2.57
CA LEU A 58 2.46 3.90 -2.06
C LEU A 58 3.75 3.09 -1.91
N LYS A 59 4.85 3.51 -2.56
CA LYS A 59 6.19 3.00 -2.28
C LYS A 59 6.82 3.85 -1.19
N ILE A 60 7.20 3.22 -0.08
CA ILE A 60 7.70 3.87 1.14
C ILE A 60 9.08 3.28 1.46
N SER A 61 10.06 4.10 1.83
CA SER A 61 11.39 3.64 2.22
C SER A 61 11.37 2.87 3.55
N PRO A 62 12.43 2.12 3.90
CA PRO A 62 12.56 1.47 5.21
C PRO A 62 12.52 2.46 6.40
N GLU A 63 12.72 3.75 6.16
CA GLU A 63 12.64 4.84 7.15
C GLU A 63 11.27 5.51 7.20
N GLY A 64 10.28 5.03 6.43
CA GLY A 64 8.92 5.56 6.43
C GLY A 64 8.69 6.77 5.51
N LYS A 65 9.63 7.08 4.60
CA LYS A 65 9.50 8.21 3.65
C LYS A 65 8.78 7.77 2.38
N LEU A 66 7.87 8.60 1.86
CA LEU A 66 7.25 8.35 0.56
C LEU A 66 8.29 8.49 -0.56
N LEU A 67 8.44 7.44 -1.37
CA LEU A 67 9.34 7.41 -2.53
C LEU A 67 8.56 7.58 -3.83
N HIS A 68 7.37 6.98 -3.93
CA HIS A 68 6.56 7.04 -5.15
C HIS A 68 5.07 6.78 -4.86
N VAL A 69 4.20 7.30 -5.72
CA VAL A 69 2.77 7.01 -5.74
C VAL A 69 2.41 6.45 -7.10
N PHE A 70 1.87 5.23 -7.13
CA PHE A 70 1.28 4.65 -8.32
C PHE A 70 -0.23 4.90 -8.27
N GLU A 71 -0.72 5.77 -9.14
CA GLU A 71 -2.16 5.98 -9.31
C GLU A 71 -2.77 4.79 -10.06
N ILE A 72 -3.85 4.23 -9.51
CA ILE A 72 -4.52 3.04 -10.06
C ILE A 72 -5.84 3.48 -10.68
N ALA A 73 -5.85 3.60 -12.01
CA ALA A 73 -7.02 4.07 -12.75
C ALA A 73 -8.23 3.12 -12.73
N ALA A 74 -8.04 1.84 -12.35
CA ALA A 74 -9.09 0.83 -12.39
C ALA A 74 -10.15 0.97 -11.29
N GLY A 75 -9.90 1.75 -10.24
CA GLY A 75 -10.86 1.97 -9.17
C GLY A 75 -10.24 2.45 -7.87
N ASP A 76 -11.10 2.80 -6.92
CA ASP A 76 -10.68 3.39 -5.64
C ASP A 76 -10.41 2.34 -4.55
N GLY A 77 -10.92 1.12 -4.73
CA GLY A 77 -10.74 0.01 -3.81
C GLY A 77 -9.48 -0.79 -4.10
N THR A 78 -8.30 -0.19 -3.98
CA THR A 78 -7.03 -0.92 -4.19
C THR A 78 -6.74 -1.83 -2.99
N THR A 79 -6.65 -3.14 -3.20
CA THR A 79 -6.61 -4.13 -2.10
C THR A 79 -5.26 -4.81 -1.94
N ASN A 80 -4.71 -5.39 -3.01
CA ASN A 80 -3.46 -6.15 -2.96
C ASN A 80 -2.45 -5.67 -4.00
N VAL A 81 -1.16 -5.85 -3.69
CA VAL A 81 -0.05 -5.70 -4.64
C VAL A 81 0.84 -6.94 -4.56
N ALA A 82 1.37 -7.37 -5.70
CA ALA A 82 2.38 -8.41 -5.83
C ALA A 82 3.42 -8.02 -6.87
N PHE A 83 4.68 -8.42 -6.66
CA PHE A 83 5.74 -8.20 -7.63
C PHE A 83 5.67 -9.23 -8.74
N GLY A 84 5.85 -8.77 -9.98
CA GLY A 84 6.19 -9.62 -11.11
C GLY A 84 7.66 -10.05 -11.07
N GLU A 85 8.09 -10.76 -12.11
CA GLU A 85 9.46 -11.25 -12.23
C GLU A 85 10.49 -10.12 -12.15
N GLY A 86 11.50 -10.32 -11.30
CA GLY A 86 12.57 -9.34 -11.06
C GLY A 86 12.08 -7.99 -10.51
N GLU A 87 10.88 -7.94 -9.92
CA GLU A 87 10.26 -6.73 -9.37
C GLU A 87 10.08 -5.61 -10.41
N ASN A 88 10.05 -5.95 -11.71
CA ASN A 88 9.92 -4.96 -12.80
C ASN A 88 8.47 -4.50 -13.01
N GLU A 89 7.50 -5.30 -12.55
CA GLU A 89 6.07 -5.05 -12.70
C GLU A 89 5.36 -5.24 -11.35
N LEU A 90 4.23 -4.58 -11.19
CA LEU A 90 3.30 -4.78 -10.08
C LEU A 90 1.98 -5.32 -10.60
N TYR A 91 1.47 -6.38 -9.97
CA TYR A 91 0.12 -6.87 -10.13
C TYR A 91 -0.72 -6.34 -8.98
N VAL A 92 -1.82 -5.67 -9.29
CA VAL A 92 -2.66 -4.98 -8.29
C VAL A 92 -4.10 -5.44 -8.43
N THR A 93 -4.70 -5.90 -7.32
CA THR A 93 -6.14 -6.21 -7.27
C THR A 93 -6.92 -4.97 -6.85
N VAL A 94 -8.04 -4.71 -7.53
CA VAL A 94 -8.80 -3.46 -7.39
C VAL A 94 -10.28 -3.74 -7.44
N VAL A 95 -11.05 -3.20 -6.50
CA VAL A 95 -12.50 -3.05 -6.58
C VAL A 95 -12.81 -1.70 -7.21
N LYS A 96 -13.64 -1.68 -8.26
CA LYS A 96 -13.91 -0.46 -9.05
C LYS A 96 -14.43 0.69 -8.19
N ASP A 97 -15.48 0.42 -7.41
CA ASP A 97 -16.06 1.36 -6.44
C ASP A 97 -16.21 0.66 -5.07
N PRO A 98 -15.42 1.03 -4.06
CA PRO A 98 -15.49 0.41 -2.73
C PRO A 98 -16.78 0.75 -1.95
N LYS A 99 -17.65 1.64 -2.46
CA LYS A 99 -18.97 1.94 -1.87
C LYS A 99 -20.08 1.04 -2.41
N ASP A 100 -19.87 0.41 -3.57
CA ASP A 100 -20.86 -0.45 -4.20
C ASP A 100 -20.60 -1.91 -3.83
N SER A 101 -21.55 -2.51 -3.09
CA SER A 101 -21.49 -3.92 -2.67
C SER A 101 -21.46 -4.93 -3.84
N GLN A 102 -21.88 -4.50 -5.03
CA GLN A 102 -21.89 -5.31 -6.26
C GLN A 102 -20.73 -4.94 -7.21
N ALA A 103 -19.83 -4.05 -6.77
CA ALA A 103 -18.71 -3.62 -7.60
C ALA A 103 -17.83 -4.80 -8.01
N LYS A 104 -17.51 -4.84 -9.30
CA LYS A 104 -16.60 -5.86 -9.84
C LYS A 104 -15.16 -5.55 -9.43
N GLY A 105 -14.43 -6.63 -9.15
CA GLY A 105 -12.98 -6.60 -9.03
C GLY A 105 -12.28 -6.66 -10.39
N SER A 106 -11.04 -6.22 -10.43
CA SER A 106 -10.12 -6.38 -11.56
C SER A 106 -8.70 -6.58 -11.05
N ILE A 107 -7.84 -7.13 -11.92
CA ILE A 107 -6.40 -7.16 -11.72
C ILE A 107 -5.79 -6.27 -12.78
N VAL A 108 -4.92 -5.34 -12.38
CA VAL A 108 -4.13 -4.53 -13.30
C VAL A 108 -2.66 -4.86 -13.16
N LYS A 109 -1.93 -4.73 -14.27
CA LYS A 109 -0.48 -4.83 -14.32
C LYS A 109 0.07 -3.45 -14.64
N ILE A 110 1.02 -2.97 -13.83
CA ILE A 110 1.69 -1.69 -14.04
C ILE A 110 3.20 -1.86 -13.96
N ALA A 111 3.95 -0.99 -14.64
CA ALA A 111 5.40 -0.96 -14.52
C ALA A 111 5.81 -0.50 -13.11
N ASN A 112 6.85 -1.12 -12.54
CA ASN A 112 7.43 -0.68 -11.28
C ASN A 112 8.51 0.39 -11.52
N VAL A 113 8.79 1.21 -10.50
CA VAL A 113 9.94 2.11 -10.47
C VAL A 113 11.02 1.53 -9.55
N LYS A 114 12.26 1.38 -10.06
CA LYS A 114 13.38 0.79 -9.31
C LYS A 114 13.97 1.73 -8.27
#